data_AF-A0A7X5REI9-F1
#
_entry.id   AF-A0A7X5REI9-F1
#
_cell.length_a   1.000
_cell.length_b   1.000
_cell.length_c   1.000
_cell.angle_alpha   90.00
_cell.angle_beta   90.00
_cell.angle_gamma   90.00
#
_symmetry.space_group_name_H-M   'P 1'
#
loop_
_entity.id
_entity.type
_entity.pdbx_description
1 polymer ?
#
loop_
_entity_poly.entity_id
_entity_poly.type
_entity_poly.pdbx_seq_one_letter_code
_entity_poly.pdbx_strand_id
1 'polypeptide(L)'
;MLILKYERLDFFNHRIYTEDKKESYTKEDLKKVFAYFNKTHDASIQIDNIVVFWDCLTEHENRIVTVRNYDGMNYDESKKSFDKVKKECYAMA
;
A
#
# COMPACT_ATOMS: atom_id res chain seq x y z
N MET A 1 -11.56 -5.52 -2.75
CA MET A 1 -10.85 -4.84 -3.86
C MET A 1 -9.45 -4.44 -3.41
N LEU A 2 -8.43 -4.88 -4.14
CA LEU A 2 -7.03 -4.51 -3.94
C LEU A 2 -6.61 -3.50 -5.01
N ILE A 3 -5.99 -2.39 -4.60
CA ILE A 3 -5.43 -1.39 -5.50
C ILE A 3 -3.99 -1.10 -5.08
N LEU A 4 -3.05 -1.20 -6.02
CA LEU A 4 -1.69 -0.68 -5.86
C LEU A 4 -1.58 0.64 -6.62
N LYS A 5 -1.20 1.71 -5.92
CA LYS A 5 -1.04 3.05 -6.49
C LYS A 5 0.44 3.44 -6.45
N TYR A 6 1.01 3.87 -7.56
CA TYR A 6 2.45 4.16 -7.68
C TYR A 6 2.74 5.09 -8.87
N GLU A 7 3.93 5.69 -8.87
CA GLU A 7 4.46 6.40 -10.03
C GLU A 7 5.22 5.42 -10.95
N ARG A 8 4.86 5.40 -12.23
CA ARG A 8 5.60 4.66 -13.26
C ARG A 8 6.23 5.65 -14.24
N LEU A 9 7.47 5.38 -14.64
CA LEU A 9 8.11 6.11 -15.73
C LEU A 9 7.58 5.62 -17.08
N ASP A 10 7.18 6.55 -17.94
CA ASP A 10 6.91 6.26 -19.34
C ASP A 10 8.21 6.13 -20.16
N PHE A 11 8.05 5.87 -21.46
CA PHE A 11 9.19 5.74 -22.37
C PHE A 11 10.06 7.01 -22.45
N PHE A 12 9.49 8.17 -22.17
CA PHE A 12 10.17 9.47 -22.19
C PHE A 12 10.61 9.94 -20.79
N ASN A 13 10.56 9.05 -19.80
CA ASN A 13 10.94 9.32 -18.42
C ASN A 13 10.01 10.32 -17.69
N HIS A 14 8.77 10.48 -18.13
CA HIS A 14 7.74 11.20 -17.39
C HIS A 14 7.11 10.30 -16.32
N ARG A 15 6.81 10.88 -15.17
CA ARG A 15 6.11 10.19 -14.08
C ARG A 15 4.62 10.17 -14.35
N ILE A 16 4.05 8.97 -14.40
CA ILE A 16 2.62 8.75 -14.62
C ILE A 16 2.05 8.07 -13.38
N TYR A 17 1.05 8.70 -12.77
CA TYR A 17 0.24 8.09 -11.72
C TYR A 17 -0.48 6.86 -12.28
N THR A 18 -0.26 5.72 -11.63
CA THR A 18 -0.78 4.41 -12.07
C THR A 18 -1.55 3.76 -10.92
N GLU A 19 -2.71 3.17 -11.23
CA GLU A 19 -3.50 2.36 -10.30
C GLU A 19 -3.75 0.97 -10.90
N ASP A 20 -3.16 -0.06 -10.29
CA ASP A 20 -3.46 -1.45 -10.65
C ASP A 20 -4.53 -2.01 -9.71
N LYS A 21 -5.70 -2.35 -10.26
CA LYS A 21 -6.89 -2.78 -9.50
C LYS A 21 -7.17 -4.27 -9.70
N LYS A 22 -7.57 -4.95 -8.62
CA LYS A 22 -8.02 -6.34 -8.65
C LYS A 22 -9.16 -6.56 -7.66
N GLU A 23 -10.33 -6.97 -8.17
CA GLU A 23 -11.51 -7.21 -7.32
C GLU A 23 -11.37 -8.50 -6.51
N SER A 24 -11.09 -9.63 -7.17
CA SER A 24 -10.89 -10.95 -6.55
C SER A 24 -9.40 -11.26 -6.39
N TYR A 25 -8.74 -10.57 -5.46
CA TYR A 25 -7.33 -10.80 -5.16
C TYR A 25 -7.15 -12.05 -4.27
N THR A 26 -6.03 -12.75 -4.44
CA THR A 26 -5.62 -13.86 -3.56
C THR A 26 -4.50 -13.43 -2.62
N LYS A 27 -4.14 -14.30 -1.68
CA LYS A 27 -2.98 -14.11 -0.82
C LYS A 27 -1.67 -13.96 -1.59
N GLU A 28 -1.52 -14.63 -2.73
CA GLU A 28 -0.35 -14.48 -3.62
C GLU A 28 -0.25 -13.08 -4.21
N ASP A 29 -1.39 -12.46 -4.54
CA ASP A 29 -1.41 -11.08 -5.05
C ASP A 29 -0.97 -10.10 -3.96
N LEU A 30 -1.46 -10.27 -2.73
CA LEU A 30 -0.99 -9.48 -1.59
C LEU A 30 0.52 -9.64 -1.39
N LYS A 31 1.07 -10.86 -1.50
CA LYS A 31 2.52 -11.08 -1.41
C LYS A 31 3.30 -10.28 -2.45
N LYS A 32 2.81 -10.23 -3.70
CA LYS A 32 3.44 -9.44 -4.77
C LYS A 32 3.37 -7.94 -4.48
N VAL A 33 2.20 -7.45 -4.07
CA VAL A 33 1.96 -6.04 -3.75
C VAL A 33 2.84 -5.58 -2.57
N PHE A 34 2.87 -6.34 -1.47
CA PHE A 34 3.73 -6.04 -0.33
C PHE A 34 5.23 -6.18 -0.66
N ALA A 35 5.62 -7.07 -1.58
CA ALA A 35 7.00 -7.17 -2.03
C ALA A 35 7.44 -5.96 -2.86
N TYR A 36 6.54 -5.42 -3.70
CA TYR A 36 6.78 -4.19 -4.44
C TYR A 36 6.85 -2.98 -3.50
N PHE A 37 5.83 -2.79 -2.67
CA PHE A 37 5.72 -1.70 -1.70
C PHE A 37 6.88 -1.66 -0.68
N ASN A 38 7.51 -2.81 -0.39
CA ASN A 38 8.70 -2.86 0.47
C ASN A 38 9.96 -2.23 -0.17
N LYS A 39 10.01 -2.20 -1.51
CA LYS A 39 11.16 -1.68 -2.30
C LYS A 39 10.98 -0.22 -2.69
N THR A 40 9.73 0.23 -2.83
CA THR A 40 9.37 1.59 -3.25
C THR A 40 8.86 2.40 -2.08
N HIS A 41 9.28 3.66 -1.97
CA HIS A 41 8.81 4.58 -0.92
C HIS A 41 7.62 5.43 -1.39
N ASP A 42 7.42 5.49 -2.71
CA ASP A 42 6.45 6.27 -3.47
C ASP A 42 5.29 5.40 -3.98
N ALA A 43 4.85 4.46 -3.15
CA ALA A 43 3.70 3.61 -3.44
C ALA A 43 2.72 3.63 -2.28
N SER A 44 1.46 3.29 -2.57
CA SER A 44 0.44 3.03 -1.55
C SER A 44 -0.39 1.81 -1.93
N ILE A 45 -0.82 1.07 -0.92
CA ILE A 45 -1.68 -0.10 -1.06
C ILE A 45 -3.05 0.28 -0.50
N GLN A 46 -4.11 0.03 -1.26
CA GLN A 46 -5.48 0.12 -0.77
C GLN A 46 -6.11 -1.27 -0.81
N ILE A 47 -6.67 -1.69 0.32
CA ILE A 47 -7.41 -2.94 0.51
C ILE A 47 -8.77 -2.55 1.04
N ASP A 48 -9.79 -2.59 0.17
CA ASP A 48 -11.13 -2.10 0.46
C ASP A 48 -11.09 -0.64 0.97
N ASN A 49 -11.37 -0.45 2.26
CA ASN A 49 -11.40 0.85 2.93
C ASN A 49 -10.10 1.20 3.67
N ILE A 50 -9.12 0.28 3.66
CA ILE A 50 -7.84 0.45 4.33
C ILE A 50 -6.81 0.94 3.32
N VAL A 51 -6.10 2.01 3.64
CA VAL A 51 -4.98 2.53 2.84
C VAL A 51 -3.70 2.45 3.67
N VAL A 52 -2.66 1.87 3.09
CA VAL A 52 -1.34 1.70 3.68
C VAL A 52 -0.32 2.44 2.82
N PHE A 53 0.46 3.33 3.41
CA PHE A 53 1.47 4.13 2.71
C PHE A 53 2.64 4.50 3.62
N TRP A 54 3.73 4.95 2.99
CA TRP A 54 4.87 5.55 3.67
C TRP A 54 4.64 7.06 3.76
N ASP A 55 4.63 7.63 4.97
CA ASP A 55 4.41 9.08 5.14
C ASP A 55 5.63 9.88 4.71
N CYS A 56 6.83 9.36 5.00
CA CYS A 56 8.09 9.95 4.59
C CYS A 56 9.21 8.89 4.45
N LEU A 57 10.35 9.31 3.90
CA LEU A 57 11.53 8.44 3.73
C LEU A 57 12.03 7.86 5.05
N THR A 58 12.04 8.64 6.13
CA THR A 58 12.47 8.17 7.46
C THR A 58 11.57 7.04 7.98
N GLU A 59 10.28 7.08 7.69
CA GLU A 59 9.36 5.99 8.07
C GLU A 59 9.56 4.74 7.22
N HIS A 60 9.86 4.90 5.94
CA HIS A 60 10.23 3.79 5.05
C HIS A 60 11.48 3.06 5.56
N GLU A 61 12.52 3.80 5.93
CA GLU A 61 13.77 3.27 6.49
C GLU A 61 13.53 2.55 7.82
N ASN A 62 12.73 3.14 8.70
CA ASN A 62 12.38 2.55 10.01
C ASN A 62 11.31 1.44 9.91
N ARG A 63 10.80 1.13 8.72
CA ARG A 63 9.74 0.14 8.48
C ARG A 63 8.47 0.43 9.27
N ILE A 64 8.11 1.71 9.38
CA ILE A 64 6.85 2.18 9.98
C ILE A 64 5.94 2.62 8.84
N VAL A 65 4.75 2.02 8.76
CA VAL A 65 3.73 2.40 7.78
C VAL A 65 2.62 3.18 8.46
N THR A 66 2.05 4.12 7.72
CA THR A 66 0.81 4.77 8.09
C THR A 66 -0.36 4.00 7.48
N VAL A 67 -1.34 3.68 8.32
CA VAL A 67 -2.56 2.97 7.96
C VAL A 67 -3.74 3.89 8.22
N ARG A 68 -4.52 4.16 7.18
CA ARG A 68 -5.79 4.88 7.27
C ARG A 68 -6.94 3.91 7.04
N ASN A 69 -7.93 3.93 7.92
CA ASN A 69 -9.16 3.15 7.75
C ASN A 69 -10.33 4.12 7.53
N TYR A 70 -10.99 4.02 6.38
CA TYR A 70 -12.09 4.91 6.01
C TYR A 70 -13.44 4.32 6.42
N ASP A 71 -14.25 5.10 7.14
CA ASP A 71 -15.59 4.68 7.61
C ASP A 71 -16.74 5.16 6.70
N GLY A 72 -16.42 5.91 5.64
CA GLY A 72 -17.40 6.50 4.71
C GLY A 72 -17.52 8.03 4.83
N MET A 73 -17.06 8.63 5.93
CA MET A 73 -17.06 10.09 6.12
C MET A 73 -15.71 10.61 6.60
N ASN A 74 -15.05 9.88 7.51
CA ASN A 74 -13.76 10.20 8.09
C ASN A 74 -12.77 9.03 7.91
N TYR A 75 -11.55 9.24 8.39
CA TYR A 75 -10.58 8.18 8.54
C TYR A 75 -9.96 8.18 9.92
N ASP A 76 -9.70 7.00 10.45
CA ASP A 76 -8.76 6.81 11.55
C ASP A 76 -7.37 6.57 10.98
N GLU A 77 -6.38 7.29 11.51
CA GLU A 77 -4.98 7.11 11.14
C GLU A 77 -4.20 6.46 12.28
N SER A 78 -3.38 5.46 11.96
CA SER A 78 -2.48 4.84 12.91
C SER A 78 -1.14 4.50 12.26
N LYS A 79 -0.06 4.63 13.03
CA LYS A 79 1.29 4.21 12.62
C LYS A 79 1.58 2.82 13.20
N LYS A 80 1.99 1.89 12.35
CA LYS A 80 2.24 0.49 12.71
C LYS A 80 3.52 0.00 12.04
N SER A 81 4.15 -1.03 12.60
CA SER A 81 5.28 -1.67 11.91
C SER A 81 4.81 -2.37 10.63
N PHE A 82 5.62 -2.27 9.59
CA PHE A 82 5.37 -2.89 8.29
C PHE A 82 5.07 -4.38 8.40
N ASP A 83 5.87 -5.11 9.18
CA ASP A 83 5.69 -6.55 9.36
C ASP A 83 4.37 -6.92 10.05
N LYS A 84 3.89 -6.07 10.98
CA LYS A 84 2.61 -6.27 11.64
C LYS A 84 1.46 -6.08 10.65
N VAL A 85 1.47 -4.99 9.90
CA VAL A 85 0.44 -4.70 8.88
C VAL A 85 0.42 -5.78 7.80
N LYS A 86 1.58 -6.18 7.30
CA LYS A 86 1.71 -7.27 6.33
C LYS A 86 1.08 -8.58 6.82
N LYS A 87 1.33 -8.96 8.08
CA LYS A 87 0.73 -10.17 8.67
C LYS A 87 -0.78 -10.03 8.85
N GLU A 88 -1.26 -8.87 9.31
CA GLU A 88 -2.68 -8.55 9.42
C GLU A 88 -3.37 -8.69 8.06
N CYS A 89 -2.83 -8.07 7.01
CA CYS A 89 -3.38 -8.15 5.66
C CYS A 89 -3.38 -9.56 5.07
N TYR A 90 -2.36 -10.37 5.35
CA TYR A 90 -2.30 -11.77 4.90
C TYR A 90 -3.27 -12.71 5.63
N ALA A 91 -3.80 -12.29 6.78
CA ALA A 91 -4.81 -13.04 7.51
C ALA A 91 -6.25 -12.65 7.11
N MET A 92 -6.42 -11.50 6.44
CA MET A 92 -7.71 -11.04 5.90
C MET A 92 -8.08 -11.69 4.56
N ALA A 93 -7.14 -12.40 3.92
CA ALA A 93 -7.26 -12.98 2.58
C ALA A 93 -7.14 -14.50 2.58
#